data_AF-A0A6P0YZ47-F1
#
_entry.id   AF-A0A6P0YZ47-F1
#
_cell.length_a   1.000
_cell.length_b   1.000
_cell.length_c   1.000
_cell.angle_alpha   90.00
_cell.angle_beta   90.00
_cell.angle_gamma   90.00
#
_symmetry.space_group_name_H-M   'P 1'
#
loop_
_entity.id
_entity.type
_entity.pdbx_description
1 polymer ?
#
loop_
_entity_poly.entity_id
_entity_poly.type
_entity_poly.pdbx_seq_one_letter_code
_entity_poly.pdbx_strand_id
1 'polypeptide(L)'
;MDFDLSPLWISLKTAIAATGFAFIGGIVAARAMLMYRGRWQGVLDGLLTMPLILPPTVVGFVLLLALGRSSPLGQLLEHMGITLIFSWTATVIASTVVAFPLMYKTVLGAFRQVDSDVLDCSRTLGASENRVFWQLLLPLAWPGVLAGTILAFARALGEFGATLMLAGSIPGRTKTMPIAIFFAGEAGHLGEALFWTVVLGSIALSAIVLINCFSENALTENTLAESWWAKAIATRLQQWFTVLGRDRAETEEAGDAEGIGDAGGIGGTGGIGKSNVLSSDGSGLRVKGTAVDGATEDAMAIAAAMAVATQFTSMVHETDIVSWGSQMPYSTARLEPNHLWRSDGGDSRARGLYIAWTLIN
;
A
#
# COMPACT_ATOMS: atom_id res chain seq x y z
N MET A 1 2.65 -30.59 41.53
CA MET A 1 1.59 -30.08 40.63
C MET A 1 1.92 -30.63 39.27
N ASP A 2 1.11 -31.56 38.76
CA ASP A 2 1.21 -31.96 37.37
C ASP A 2 0.59 -30.83 36.55
N PHE A 3 1.42 -30.01 35.92
CA PHE A 3 0.94 -28.92 35.08
C PHE A 3 0.35 -29.52 33.79
N ASP A 4 -0.98 -29.51 33.69
CA ASP A 4 -1.65 -29.82 32.44
C ASP A 4 -1.33 -28.70 31.42
N LEU A 5 -0.46 -28.99 30.46
CA LEU A 5 -0.08 -28.07 29.39
C LEU A 5 -1.12 -27.98 28.27
N SER A 6 -2.23 -28.72 28.36
CA SER A 6 -3.29 -28.69 27.36
C SER A 6 -3.83 -27.28 27.08
N PRO A 7 -4.04 -26.37 28.05
CA PRO A 7 -4.55 -25.03 27.77
C PRO A 7 -3.61 -24.20 26.90
N LEU A 8 -2.30 -24.32 27.11
CA LEU A 8 -1.28 -23.65 26.29
C LEU A 8 -1.38 -24.11 24.84
N TRP A 9 -1.35 -25.43 24.65
CA TRP A 9 -1.36 -26.02 23.31
C TRP A 9 -2.66 -25.70 22.56
N ILE A 10 -3.80 -25.81 23.23
CA ILE A 10 -5.11 -25.49 22.66
C ILE A 10 -5.15 -24.00 22.27
N SER A 11 -4.66 -23.10 23.12
CA SER A 11 -4.67 -21.66 22.82
C SER A 11 -3.78 -21.31 21.65
N LEU A 12 -2.54 -21.82 21.61
CA LEU A 12 -1.60 -21.53 20.53
C LEU A 12 -2.11 -22.10 19.20
N LYS A 13 -2.56 -23.37 19.21
CA LYS A 13 -3.13 -24.02 18.04
C LYS A 13 -4.37 -23.26 17.52
N THR A 14 -5.22 -22.80 18.43
CA THR A 14 -6.43 -22.02 18.08
C THR A 14 -6.05 -20.65 17.53
N ALA A 15 -5.14 -19.93 18.19
CA ALA A 15 -4.71 -18.60 17.78
C ALA A 15 -4.08 -18.63 16.38
N ILE A 16 -3.19 -19.60 16.10
CA ILE A 16 -2.58 -19.75 14.78
C ILE A 16 -3.64 -20.04 13.71
N ALA A 17 -4.52 -21.01 13.95
CA ALA A 17 -5.58 -21.35 12.99
C ALA A 17 -6.53 -20.17 12.74
N ALA A 18 -7.00 -19.52 13.81
CA ALA A 18 -7.89 -18.36 13.73
C ALA A 18 -7.23 -17.17 13.04
N THR A 19 -5.95 -16.94 13.28
CA THR A 19 -5.18 -15.90 12.59
C THR A 19 -5.07 -16.21 11.10
N GLY A 20 -4.83 -17.46 10.71
CA GLY A 20 -4.80 -17.85 9.30
C GLY A 20 -6.13 -17.57 8.58
N PHE A 21 -7.25 -17.92 9.20
CA PHE A 21 -8.56 -17.61 8.64
C PHE A 21 -8.86 -16.10 8.62
N ALA A 22 -8.54 -15.38 9.70
CA ALA A 22 -8.69 -13.94 9.78
C ALA A 22 -7.80 -13.22 8.77
N PHE A 23 -6.58 -13.71 8.52
CA PHE A 23 -5.62 -13.19 7.54
C PHE A 23 -6.20 -13.23 6.13
N ILE A 24 -6.62 -14.42 5.69
CA ILE A 24 -7.17 -14.63 4.36
C ILE A 24 -8.48 -13.83 4.22
N GLY A 25 -9.40 -14.00 5.16
CA GLY A 25 -10.69 -13.30 5.14
C GLY A 25 -10.54 -11.79 5.18
N GLY A 26 -9.64 -11.28 6.02
CA GLY A 26 -9.39 -9.86 6.22
C GLY A 26 -8.78 -9.20 4.99
N ILE A 27 -7.82 -9.83 4.32
CA ILE A 27 -7.24 -9.34 3.05
C ILE A 27 -8.29 -9.33 1.95
N VAL A 28 -9.06 -10.41 1.81
CA VAL A 28 -10.12 -10.50 0.80
C VAL A 28 -11.18 -9.43 1.04
N ALA A 29 -11.63 -9.26 2.28
CA ALA A 29 -12.61 -8.24 2.66
C ALA A 29 -12.07 -6.82 2.47
N ALA A 30 -10.81 -6.56 2.84
CA ALA A 30 -10.17 -5.26 2.66
C ALA A 30 -10.04 -4.91 1.17
N ARG A 31 -9.62 -5.88 0.33
CA ARG A 31 -9.57 -5.70 -1.12
C ARG A 31 -10.95 -5.43 -1.71
N ALA A 32 -11.95 -6.24 -1.37
CA ALA A 32 -13.31 -6.06 -1.82
C ALA A 32 -13.85 -4.67 -1.42
N MET A 33 -13.54 -4.23 -0.21
CA MET A 33 -13.98 -2.94 0.30
C MET A 33 -13.28 -1.75 -0.35
N LEU A 34 -11.99 -1.89 -0.69
CA LEU A 34 -11.24 -0.88 -1.42
C LEU A 34 -11.83 -0.64 -2.81
N MET A 35 -12.28 -1.70 -3.48
CA MET A 35 -12.87 -1.62 -4.83
C MET A 35 -14.34 -1.20 -4.81
N TYR A 36 -15.04 -1.32 -3.68
CA TYR A 36 -16.46 -1.02 -3.58
C TYR A 36 -16.74 0.49 -3.44
N ARG A 37 -17.46 1.07 -4.41
CA ARG A 37 -17.83 2.51 -4.45
C ARG A 37 -19.34 2.76 -4.28
N GLY A 38 -20.10 1.79 -3.76
CA GLY A 38 -21.56 1.88 -3.64
C GLY A 38 -22.03 2.64 -2.39
N ARG A 39 -23.29 3.10 -2.40
CA ARG A 39 -23.91 3.83 -1.26
C ARG A 39 -23.88 3.09 0.08
N TRP A 40 -23.79 1.76 0.06
CA TRP A 40 -23.85 0.90 1.24
C TRP A 40 -22.49 0.68 1.91
N GLN A 41 -21.45 1.38 1.47
CA GLN A 41 -20.08 1.17 1.95
C GLN A 41 -20.00 1.34 3.49
N GLY A 42 -20.62 2.37 4.06
CA GLY A 42 -20.63 2.54 5.53
C GLY A 42 -21.32 1.38 6.27
N VAL A 43 -22.39 0.82 5.71
CA VAL A 43 -23.13 -0.30 6.33
C VAL A 43 -22.31 -1.59 6.27
N LEU A 44 -21.71 -1.89 5.11
CA LEU A 44 -20.86 -3.07 4.95
C LEU A 44 -19.62 -2.98 5.86
N ASP A 45 -18.99 -1.81 5.93
CA ASP A 45 -17.87 -1.57 6.84
C ASP A 45 -18.27 -1.78 8.30
N GLY A 46 -19.44 -1.25 8.69
CA GLY A 46 -20.01 -1.40 10.01
C GLY A 46 -20.28 -2.87 10.37
N LEU A 47 -20.87 -3.64 9.45
CA LEU A 47 -21.14 -5.06 9.64
C LEU A 47 -19.85 -5.88 9.82
N LEU A 48 -18.84 -5.64 8.99
CA LEU A 48 -17.54 -6.31 9.10
C LEU A 48 -16.79 -5.96 10.39
N THR A 49 -17.04 -4.76 10.93
CA THR A 49 -16.38 -4.27 12.15
C THR A 49 -17.18 -4.57 13.42
N MET A 50 -18.47 -4.91 13.29
CA MET A 50 -19.39 -5.14 14.40
C MET A 50 -18.86 -6.09 15.48
N PRO A 51 -18.17 -7.22 15.15
CA PRO A 51 -17.65 -8.13 16.19
C PRO A 51 -16.63 -7.47 17.14
N LEU A 52 -15.99 -6.38 16.73
CA LEU A 52 -15.07 -5.62 17.57
C LEU A 52 -15.78 -4.75 18.62
N ILE A 53 -16.98 -4.27 18.28
CA ILE A 53 -17.76 -3.34 19.10
C ILE A 53 -18.63 -4.10 20.10
N LEU A 54 -19.12 -5.28 19.69
CA LEU A 54 -19.95 -6.12 20.55
C LEU A 54 -19.13 -6.74 21.69
N PRO A 55 -19.72 -6.89 22.89
CA PRO A 55 -19.14 -7.73 23.93
C PRO A 55 -18.88 -9.14 23.38
N PRO A 56 -17.72 -9.77 23.66
CA PRO A 56 -17.39 -11.08 23.09
C PRO A 56 -18.42 -12.17 23.42
N THR A 57 -19.03 -12.11 24.61
CA THR A 57 -20.11 -13.02 25.01
C THR A 57 -21.33 -12.89 24.09
N VAL A 58 -21.67 -11.68 23.66
CA VAL A 58 -22.77 -11.44 22.71
C VAL A 58 -22.41 -12.01 21.34
N VAL A 59 -21.17 -11.82 20.88
CA VAL A 59 -20.68 -12.44 19.64
C VAL A 59 -20.79 -13.97 19.72
N GLY A 60 -20.32 -14.57 20.81
CA GLY A 60 -20.44 -16.01 21.06
C GLY A 60 -21.88 -16.51 21.07
N PHE A 61 -22.80 -15.76 21.70
CA PHE A 61 -24.22 -16.09 21.72
C PHE A 61 -24.84 -16.03 20.32
N VAL A 62 -24.56 -14.99 19.54
CA VAL A 62 -25.02 -14.89 18.14
C VAL A 62 -24.45 -16.03 17.30
N LEU A 63 -23.17 -16.37 17.46
CA LEU A 63 -22.56 -17.53 16.79
C LEU A 63 -23.22 -18.84 17.21
N LEU A 64 -23.58 -19.00 18.48
CA LEU A 64 -24.29 -20.19 18.96
C LEU A 64 -25.69 -20.28 18.37
N LEU A 65 -26.41 -19.16 18.21
CA LEU A 65 -27.70 -19.15 17.52
C LEU A 65 -27.57 -19.46 16.02
N ALA A 66 -26.50 -18.98 15.38
CA ALA A 66 -26.26 -19.17 13.95
C ALA A 66 -25.71 -20.56 13.58
N LEU A 67 -24.93 -21.18 14.49
CA LEU A 67 -24.26 -22.47 14.30
C LEU A 67 -24.88 -23.58 15.18
N GLY A 68 -25.94 -23.24 15.92
CA GLY A 68 -26.69 -24.13 16.79
C GLY A 68 -27.33 -25.28 16.02
N ARG A 69 -27.55 -26.43 16.64
CA ARG A 69 -28.23 -27.59 16.00
C ARG A 69 -29.58 -27.25 15.37
N SER A 70 -30.34 -26.35 15.99
CA SER A 70 -31.65 -25.91 15.50
C SER A 70 -31.57 -24.89 14.37
N SER A 71 -30.40 -24.32 14.07
CA SER A 71 -30.22 -23.35 13.00
C SER A 71 -30.17 -24.02 11.62
N PRO A 72 -30.57 -23.33 10.52
CA PRO A 72 -30.48 -23.89 9.18
C PRO A 72 -29.07 -24.35 8.82
N LEU A 73 -28.05 -23.59 9.25
CA LEU A 73 -26.65 -23.94 9.02
C LEU A 73 -26.25 -25.16 9.85
N GLY A 74 -26.59 -25.19 11.14
CA GLY A 74 -26.29 -26.32 12.01
C GLY A 74 -26.97 -27.62 11.57
N GLN A 75 -28.21 -27.56 11.08
CA GLN A 75 -28.89 -28.70 10.49
C GLN A 75 -28.15 -29.21 9.26
N LEU A 76 -27.72 -28.33 8.35
CA LEU A 76 -26.93 -28.72 7.18
C LEU A 76 -25.62 -29.41 7.58
N LEU A 77 -24.90 -28.87 8.56
CA LEU A 77 -23.69 -29.50 9.08
C LEU A 77 -23.97 -30.85 9.75
N GLU A 78 -25.09 -31.00 10.45
CA GLU A 78 -25.49 -32.25 11.09
C GLU A 78 -25.84 -33.34 10.05
N HIS A 79 -26.44 -32.97 8.91
CA HIS A 79 -26.63 -33.91 7.79
C HIS A 79 -25.30 -34.40 7.20
N MET A 80 -24.24 -33.60 7.32
CA MET A 80 -22.86 -33.99 6.95
C MET A 80 -22.11 -34.70 8.09
N GLY A 81 -22.76 -34.93 9.24
CA GLY A 81 -22.15 -35.57 10.41
C GLY A 81 -21.18 -34.69 11.19
N ILE A 82 -21.19 -33.37 11.00
CA ILE A 82 -20.25 -32.43 11.63
C ILE A 82 -20.91 -31.75 12.83
N THR A 83 -20.44 -32.06 14.04
CA THR A 83 -20.87 -31.37 15.27
C THR A 83 -19.90 -30.24 15.61
N LEU A 84 -20.37 -29.00 15.44
CA LEU A 84 -19.52 -27.82 15.58
C LEU A 84 -19.45 -27.29 17.03
N ILE A 85 -20.59 -27.24 17.73
CA ILE A 85 -20.69 -26.74 19.11
C ILE A 85 -19.87 -27.65 20.04
N PHE A 86 -19.27 -27.09 21.09
CA PHE A 86 -18.46 -27.84 22.07
C PHE A 86 -17.24 -28.55 21.45
N SER A 87 -16.74 -28.05 20.32
CA SER A 87 -15.57 -28.60 19.63
C SER A 87 -14.43 -27.59 19.54
N TRP A 88 -13.22 -28.10 19.28
CA TRP A 88 -12.07 -27.24 18.98
C TRP A 88 -12.31 -26.34 17.75
N THR A 89 -13.08 -26.83 16.76
CA THR A 89 -13.45 -26.05 15.58
C THR A 89 -14.30 -24.84 15.95
N ALA A 90 -15.22 -24.98 16.91
CA ALA A 90 -15.97 -23.84 17.45
C ALA A 90 -15.03 -22.81 18.13
N THR A 91 -14.01 -23.27 18.86
CA THR A 91 -12.98 -22.39 19.44
C THR A 91 -12.29 -21.57 18.35
N VAL A 92 -11.89 -22.20 17.24
CA VAL A 92 -11.26 -21.52 16.10
C VAL A 92 -12.21 -20.50 15.45
N ILE A 93 -13.47 -20.86 15.23
CA ILE A 93 -14.46 -19.96 14.61
C ILE A 93 -14.71 -18.73 15.49
N ALA A 94 -14.94 -18.93 16.79
CA ALA A 94 -15.14 -17.85 17.74
C ALA A 94 -13.94 -16.88 17.74
N SER A 95 -12.72 -17.41 17.89
CA SER A 95 -11.50 -16.61 17.83
C SER A 95 -11.32 -15.90 16.48
N THR A 96 -11.67 -16.54 15.36
CA THR A 96 -11.56 -15.94 14.02
C THR A 96 -12.48 -14.76 13.87
N VAL A 97 -13.76 -14.91 14.22
CA VAL A 97 -14.78 -13.86 14.07
C VAL A 97 -14.42 -12.63 14.88
N VAL A 98 -13.85 -12.83 16.07
CA VAL A 98 -13.49 -11.75 16.96
C VAL A 98 -12.14 -11.10 16.59
N ALA A 99 -11.20 -11.85 16.02
CA ALA A 99 -9.92 -11.31 15.51
C ALA A 99 -10.05 -10.64 14.13
N PHE A 100 -11.01 -11.08 13.31
CA PHE A 100 -11.21 -10.63 11.93
C PHE A 100 -11.27 -9.10 11.76
N PRO A 101 -12.03 -8.33 12.58
CA PRO A 101 -12.13 -6.88 12.38
C PRO A 101 -10.79 -6.16 12.49
N LEU A 102 -9.89 -6.62 13.37
CA LEU A 102 -8.57 -6.03 13.54
C LEU A 102 -7.69 -6.28 12.32
N MET A 103 -7.77 -7.48 11.75
CA MET A 103 -7.08 -7.79 10.50
C MET A 103 -7.63 -6.94 9.35
N TYR A 104 -8.94 -6.96 9.15
CA TYR A 104 -9.63 -6.25 8.08
C TYR A 104 -9.35 -4.74 8.12
N LYS A 105 -9.51 -4.09 9.29
CA LYS A 105 -9.33 -2.64 9.41
C LYS A 105 -7.88 -2.20 9.21
N THR A 106 -6.94 -2.94 9.80
CA THR A 106 -5.52 -2.61 9.67
C THR A 106 -5.06 -2.76 8.22
N VAL A 107 -5.43 -3.85 7.54
CA VAL A 107 -5.11 -4.06 6.12
C VAL A 107 -5.78 -3.04 5.23
N LEU A 108 -7.07 -2.73 5.44
CA LEU A 108 -7.77 -1.71 4.66
C LEU A 108 -7.13 -0.33 4.81
N GLY A 109 -6.69 0.02 6.04
CA GLY A 109 -5.92 1.23 6.29
C GLY A 109 -4.58 1.25 5.56
N ALA A 110 -3.87 0.12 5.53
CA ALA A 110 -2.62 -0.02 4.79
C ALA A 110 -2.82 0.13 3.27
N PHE A 111 -3.85 -0.51 2.71
CA PHE A 111 -4.19 -0.39 1.29
C PHE A 111 -4.54 1.05 0.89
N ARG A 112 -5.20 1.81 1.77
CA ARG A 112 -5.54 3.21 1.52
C ARG A 112 -4.36 4.18 1.60
N GLN A 113 -3.26 3.78 2.24
CA GLN A 113 -2.04 4.59 2.32
C GLN A 113 -1.14 4.42 1.08
N VAL A 114 -1.36 3.37 0.28
CA VAL A 114 -0.64 3.19 -0.98
C VAL A 114 -1.11 4.26 -1.97
N ASP A 115 -0.15 4.98 -2.56
CA ASP A 115 -0.41 6.06 -3.51
C ASP A 115 -1.21 5.55 -4.72
N SER A 116 -2.36 6.17 -4.95
CA SER A 116 -3.25 5.83 -6.07
C SER A 116 -2.61 6.10 -7.42
N ASP A 117 -1.72 7.10 -7.52
CA ASP A 117 -1.08 7.47 -8.78
C ASP A 117 -0.20 6.32 -9.30
N VAL A 118 0.47 5.59 -8.39
CA VAL A 118 1.29 4.41 -8.73
C VAL A 118 0.39 3.30 -9.31
N LEU A 119 -0.78 3.08 -8.71
CA LEU A 119 -1.73 2.07 -9.16
C LEU A 119 -2.34 2.46 -10.52
N ASP A 120 -2.70 3.72 -10.71
CA ASP A 120 -3.30 4.23 -11.96
C ASP A 120 -2.31 4.25 -13.13
N CYS A 121 -1.03 4.54 -12.87
CA CYS A 121 0.04 4.39 -13.86
C CYS A 121 0.16 2.93 -14.33
N SER A 122 0.15 1.97 -13.40
CA SER A 122 0.23 0.54 -13.74
C SER A 122 -0.96 0.07 -14.59
N ARG A 123 -2.15 0.59 -14.32
CA ARG A 123 -3.37 0.33 -15.13
C ARG A 123 -3.22 0.88 -16.55
N THR A 124 -2.66 2.08 -16.69
CA THR A 124 -2.42 2.72 -18.01
C THR A 124 -1.41 1.93 -18.85
N LEU A 125 -0.44 1.28 -18.20
CA LEU A 125 0.51 0.36 -18.84
C LEU A 125 -0.08 -1.05 -19.11
N GLY A 126 -1.39 -1.25 -18.91
CA GLY A 126 -2.10 -2.49 -19.24
C GLY A 126 -2.08 -3.57 -18.16
N ALA A 127 -1.68 -3.25 -16.92
CA ALA A 127 -1.76 -4.22 -15.82
C ALA A 127 -3.24 -4.50 -15.45
N SER A 128 -3.60 -5.78 -15.35
CA SER A 128 -4.93 -6.19 -14.88
C SER A 128 -5.07 -5.98 -13.36
N GLU A 129 -6.29 -5.78 -12.85
CA GLU A 129 -6.53 -5.55 -11.41
C GLU A 129 -5.96 -6.66 -10.51
N ASN A 130 -5.92 -7.91 -10.99
CA ASN A 130 -5.27 -9.00 -10.25
C ASN A 130 -3.75 -8.83 -10.19
N ARG A 131 -3.14 -8.38 -11.29
CA ARG A 131 -1.70 -8.08 -11.34
C ARG A 131 -1.36 -6.91 -10.42
N VAL A 132 -2.11 -5.81 -10.52
CA VAL A 132 -1.98 -4.64 -9.64
C VAL A 132 -2.09 -5.03 -8.17
N PHE A 133 -3.06 -5.90 -7.82
CA PHE A 133 -3.23 -6.36 -6.45
C PHE A 133 -2.03 -7.17 -5.95
N TRP A 134 -1.65 -8.24 -6.64
CA TRP A 134 -0.64 -9.18 -6.16
C TRP A 134 0.80 -8.67 -6.28
N GLN A 135 1.09 -7.86 -7.29
CA GLN A 135 2.46 -7.41 -7.59
C GLN A 135 2.78 -6.02 -7.07
N LEU A 136 1.78 -5.16 -6.86
CA LEU A 136 2.01 -3.79 -6.38
C LEU A 136 1.35 -3.55 -5.02
N LEU A 137 0.01 -3.61 -4.95
CA LEU A 137 -0.72 -3.19 -3.76
C LEU A 137 -0.38 -4.03 -2.52
N LEU A 138 -0.42 -5.36 -2.63
CA LEU A 138 -0.17 -6.24 -1.48
C LEU A 138 1.29 -6.16 -1.00
N PRO A 139 2.32 -6.17 -1.87
CA PRO A 139 3.71 -5.94 -1.45
C PRO A 139 3.96 -4.57 -0.81
N LEU A 140 3.42 -3.49 -1.41
CA LEU A 140 3.59 -2.14 -0.86
C LEU A 140 2.90 -1.96 0.49
N ALA A 141 1.76 -2.63 0.70
CA ALA A 141 1.04 -2.62 1.97
C ALA A 141 1.51 -3.68 2.97
N TRP A 142 2.55 -4.47 2.65
CA TRP A 142 2.97 -5.62 3.46
C TRP A 142 3.29 -5.29 4.93
N PRO A 143 3.95 -4.16 5.28
CA PRO A 143 4.16 -3.79 6.68
C PRO A 143 2.83 -3.65 7.45
N GLY A 144 1.81 -3.08 6.81
CA GLY A 144 0.48 -2.96 7.40
C GLY A 144 -0.27 -4.29 7.46
N VAL A 145 -0.07 -5.18 6.49
CA VAL A 145 -0.60 -6.55 6.52
C VAL A 145 0.00 -7.35 7.69
N LEU A 146 1.31 -7.24 7.90
CA LEU A 146 1.99 -7.83 9.05
C LEU A 146 1.44 -7.27 10.36
N ALA A 147 1.32 -5.94 10.49
CA ALA A 147 0.73 -5.30 11.67
C ALA A 147 -0.67 -5.84 11.98
N GLY A 148 -1.53 -5.97 10.96
CA GLY A 148 -2.86 -6.54 11.09
C GLY A 148 -2.84 -8.00 11.57
N THR A 149 -1.88 -8.77 11.07
CA THR A 149 -1.70 -10.19 11.42
C THR A 149 -1.32 -10.35 12.89
N ILE A 150 -0.42 -9.51 13.40
CA ILE A 150 -0.01 -9.51 14.82
C ILE A 150 -1.21 -9.20 15.71
N LEU A 151 -1.95 -8.12 15.38
CA LEU A 151 -3.09 -7.68 16.15
C LEU A 151 -4.18 -8.75 16.18
N ALA A 152 -4.43 -9.40 15.04
CA ALA A 152 -5.36 -10.53 14.94
C ALA A 152 -4.89 -11.73 15.77
N PHE A 153 -3.60 -12.07 15.74
CA PHE A 153 -3.03 -13.15 16.55
C PHE A 153 -3.15 -12.88 18.05
N ALA A 154 -2.71 -11.70 18.50
CA ALA A 154 -2.82 -11.29 19.89
C ALA A 154 -4.28 -11.32 20.36
N ARG A 155 -5.21 -10.85 19.50
CA ARG A 155 -6.63 -10.89 19.78
C ARG A 155 -7.20 -12.31 19.84
N ALA A 156 -6.80 -13.20 18.94
CA ALA A 156 -7.25 -14.59 18.92
C ALA A 156 -6.73 -15.38 20.13
N LEU A 157 -5.47 -15.14 20.53
CA LEU A 157 -4.82 -15.80 21.66
C LEU A 157 -5.49 -15.44 22.99
N GLY A 158 -5.93 -14.19 23.14
CA GLY A 158 -6.63 -13.70 24.32
C GLY A 158 -8.15 -13.90 24.31
N GLU A 159 -8.72 -14.60 23.32
CA GLU A 159 -10.17 -14.74 23.24
C GLU A 159 -10.73 -15.67 24.34
N PHE A 160 -11.80 -15.20 24.97
CA PHE A 160 -12.43 -15.84 26.12
C PHE A 160 -13.95 -15.95 25.96
N GLY A 161 -14.65 -14.83 25.87
CA GLY A 161 -16.11 -14.78 26.04
C GLY A 161 -16.87 -15.48 24.91
N ALA A 162 -16.47 -15.25 23.66
CA ALA A 162 -17.10 -15.89 22.51
C ALA A 162 -16.85 -17.40 22.50
N THR A 163 -15.61 -17.79 22.82
CA THR A 163 -15.19 -19.19 22.89
C THR A 163 -15.91 -19.95 24.00
N LEU A 164 -16.03 -19.36 25.20
CA LEU A 164 -16.70 -20.01 26.33
C LEU A 164 -18.19 -20.25 26.00
N MET A 165 -18.84 -19.31 25.33
CA MET A 165 -20.24 -19.46 24.91
C MET A 165 -20.43 -20.53 23.83
N LEU A 166 -19.58 -20.57 22.80
CA LEU A 166 -19.77 -21.46 21.65
C LEU A 166 -19.15 -22.86 21.83
N ALA A 167 -17.96 -22.93 22.44
CA ALA A 167 -17.14 -24.14 22.56
C ALA A 167 -17.09 -24.71 23.99
N GLY A 168 -17.54 -23.96 24.99
CA GLY A 168 -17.49 -24.36 26.40
C GLY A 168 -16.06 -24.48 26.93
N SER A 169 -15.93 -25.14 28.09
CA SER A 169 -14.66 -25.37 28.80
C SER A 169 -14.45 -26.86 29.03
N ILE A 170 -14.03 -27.57 27.97
CA ILE A 170 -13.80 -29.02 28.02
C ILE A 170 -12.28 -29.25 28.18
N PRO A 171 -11.83 -29.87 29.29
CA PRO A 171 -10.42 -30.20 29.51
C PRO A 171 -9.83 -31.02 28.34
N GLY A 172 -8.62 -30.68 27.92
CA GLY A 172 -7.94 -31.35 26.80
C GLY A 172 -8.56 -31.15 25.41
N ARG A 173 -9.63 -30.34 25.27
CA ARG A 173 -10.33 -30.12 23.99
C ARG A 173 -10.57 -28.65 23.65
N THR A 174 -11.22 -27.90 24.55
CA THR A 174 -11.65 -26.51 24.29
C THR A 174 -11.23 -25.53 25.38
N LYS A 175 -10.71 -26.01 26.51
CA LYS A 175 -10.20 -25.17 27.61
C LYS A 175 -8.93 -24.43 27.16
N THR A 176 -9.05 -23.16 26.80
CA THR A 176 -7.93 -22.26 26.48
C THR A 176 -7.31 -21.65 27.74
N MET A 177 -6.15 -20.98 27.62
CA MET A 177 -5.48 -20.27 28.71
C MET A 177 -6.39 -19.20 29.33
N PRO A 178 -7.08 -18.32 28.57
CA PRO A 178 -8.02 -17.37 29.16
C PRO A 178 -9.13 -18.04 29.97
N ILE A 179 -9.65 -19.17 29.50
CA ILE A 179 -10.68 -19.95 30.20
C ILE A 179 -10.10 -20.58 31.47
N ALA A 180 -8.86 -21.10 31.42
CA ALA A 180 -8.16 -21.65 32.58
C ALA A 180 -7.91 -20.57 33.64
N ILE A 181 -7.48 -19.37 33.24
CA ILE A 181 -7.28 -18.22 34.14
C ILE A 181 -8.60 -17.87 34.85
N PHE A 182 -9.69 -17.74 34.10
CA PHE A 182 -11.00 -17.39 34.66
C PHE A 182 -11.46 -18.41 35.71
N PHE A 183 -11.49 -19.69 35.37
CA PHE A 183 -11.94 -20.73 36.30
C PHE A 183 -10.99 -20.95 37.48
N ALA A 184 -9.68 -20.78 37.31
CA ALA A 184 -8.72 -20.83 38.41
C ALA A 184 -8.92 -19.65 39.37
N GLY A 185 -9.23 -18.46 38.85
CA GLY A 185 -9.61 -17.29 39.64
C GLY A 185 -10.88 -17.51 40.45
N GLU A 186 -11.95 -17.98 39.80
CA GLU A 186 -13.24 -18.30 40.45
C GLU A 186 -13.10 -19.39 41.53
N ALA A 187 -12.21 -20.37 41.32
CA ALA A 187 -11.92 -21.42 42.30
C ALA A 187 -11.01 -20.96 43.45
N GLY A 188 -10.49 -19.72 43.44
CA GLY A 188 -9.54 -19.22 44.42
C GLY A 188 -8.11 -19.78 44.27
N HIS A 189 -7.81 -20.48 43.18
CA HIS A 189 -6.50 -21.05 42.88
C HIS A 189 -5.56 -20.00 42.26
N LEU A 190 -5.17 -19.01 43.07
CA LEU A 190 -4.41 -17.85 42.61
C LEU A 190 -3.07 -18.23 41.95
N GLY A 191 -2.39 -19.28 42.45
CA GLY A 191 -1.13 -19.75 41.87
C GLY A 191 -1.26 -20.23 40.42
N GLU A 192 -2.34 -20.97 40.11
CA GLU A 192 -2.63 -21.43 38.74
C GLU A 192 -3.04 -20.26 37.83
N ALA A 193 -3.89 -19.37 38.33
CA ALA A 193 -4.34 -18.18 37.59
C ALA A 193 -3.16 -17.26 37.23
N LEU A 194 -2.27 -16.98 38.18
CA LEU A 194 -1.08 -16.17 37.97
C LEU A 194 -0.11 -16.82 36.98
N PHE A 195 0.13 -18.13 37.10
CA PHE A 195 0.98 -18.87 36.18
C PHE A 195 0.51 -18.70 34.73
N TRP A 196 -0.77 -18.97 34.46
CA TRP A 196 -1.32 -18.83 33.11
C TRP A 196 -1.37 -17.38 32.63
N THR A 197 -1.60 -16.42 33.53
CA THR A 197 -1.58 -14.98 33.19
C THR A 197 -0.20 -14.54 32.73
N VAL A 198 0.86 -14.94 33.45
CA VAL A 198 2.25 -14.64 33.08
C VAL A 198 2.60 -15.31 31.76
N VAL A 199 2.30 -16.60 31.59
CA VAL A 199 2.57 -17.32 30.35
C VAL A 199 1.88 -16.68 29.15
N LEU A 200 0.58 -16.39 29.27
CA LEU A 200 -0.20 -15.74 28.20
C LEU A 200 0.36 -14.35 27.88
N GLY A 201 0.65 -13.55 28.90
CA GLY A 201 1.22 -12.21 28.76
C GLY A 201 2.59 -12.22 28.11
N SER A 202 3.47 -13.15 28.50
CA SER A 202 4.80 -13.32 27.91
C SER A 202 4.70 -13.70 26.43
N ILE A 203 3.84 -14.66 26.06
CA ILE A 203 3.67 -15.06 24.65
C ILE A 203 3.14 -13.90 23.81
N ALA A 204 2.13 -13.17 24.31
CA ALA A 204 1.56 -12.02 23.61
C ALA A 204 2.60 -10.91 23.42
N LEU A 205 3.36 -10.59 24.47
CA LEU A 205 4.42 -9.58 24.42
C LEU A 205 5.54 -10.00 23.46
N SER A 206 6.01 -11.25 23.53
CA SER A 206 7.04 -11.77 22.63
C SER A 206 6.59 -11.71 21.17
N ALA A 207 5.32 -12.05 20.87
CA ALA A 207 4.80 -11.96 19.51
C ALA A 207 4.81 -10.52 18.98
N ILE A 208 4.43 -9.55 19.81
CA ILE A 208 4.46 -8.12 19.44
C ILE A 208 5.90 -7.65 19.25
N VAL A 209 6.80 -7.94 20.19
CA VAL A 209 8.21 -7.50 20.16
C VAL A 209 8.95 -8.08 18.96
N LEU A 210 8.84 -9.40 18.74
CA LEU A 210 9.49 -10.08 17.61
C LEU A 210 9.12 -9.39 16.30
N ILE A 211 7.85 -9.10 16.09
CA ILE A 211 7.38 -8.61 14.81
C ILE A 211 7.60 -7.09 14.67
N ASN A 212 7.59 -6.31 15.76
CA ASN A 212 8.05 -4.92 15.72
C ASN A 212 9.51 -4.83 15.27
N CYS A 213 10.38 -5.69 15.79
CA CYS A 213 11.77 -5.77 15.33
C CYS A 213 11.87 -6.15 13.85
N PHE A 214 11.05 -7.10 13.37
CA PHE A 214 11.00 -7.43 11.93
C PHE A 214 10.48 -6.27 11.07
N SER A 215 9.51 -5.51 11.55
CA SER A 215 8.94 -4.37 10.82
C SER A 215 9.95 -3.23 10.68
N GLU A 216 10.69 -2.89 11.75
CA GLU A 216 11.73 -1.85 11.70
C GLU A 216 12.85 -2.24 10.72
N ASN A 217 13.26 -3.51 10.72
CA ASN A 217 14.26 -4.00 9.78
C ASN A 217 13.76 -3.97 8.34
N ALA A 218 12.49 -4.32 8.08
CA ALA A 218 11.91 -4.27 6.74
C ALA A 218 11.78 -2.83 6.19
N LEU A 219 11.47 -1.85 7.04
CA LEU A 219 11.44 -0.43 6.67
C LEU A 219 12.85 0.11 6.38
N THR A 220 13.84 -0.38 7.12
CA THR A 220 15.26 -0.03 6.91
C THR A 220 15.79 -0.63 5.61
N GLU A 221 15.44 -1.88 5.28
CA GLU A 221 15.83 -2.49 4.01
C GLU A 221 15.12 -1.83 2.81
N ASN A 222 13.84 -1.47 2.93
CA ASN A 222 13.14 -0.75 1.85
C ASN A 222 13.74 0.63 1.59
N THR A 223 14.11 1.39 2.63
CA THR A 223 14.77 2.70 2.45
C THR A 223 16.18 2.56 1.84
N LEU A 224 16.92 1.49 2.19
CA LEU A 224 18.19 1.17 1.55
C LEU A 224 18.01 0.73 0.09
N ALA A 225 17.01 -0.08 -0.21
CA ALA A 225 16.64 -0.46 -1.57
C ALA A 225 16.21 0.76 -2.39
N GLU A 226 15.49 1.70 -1.79
CA GLU A 226 15.14 3.01 -2.36
C GLU A 226 16.33 3.83 -2.78
N SER A 227 17.37 3.87 -1.95
CA SER A 227 18.62 4.53 -2.32
C SER A 227 19.35 3.83 -3.48
N TRP A 228 19.19 2.50 -3.62
CA TRP A 228 19.90 1.68 -4.60
C TRP A 228 19.25 1.75 -5.97
N TRP A 229 17.91 1.65 -6.06
CA TRP A 229 17.22 1.79 -7.34
C TRP A 229 17.23 3.23 -7.85
N ALA A 230 17.18 4.24 -6.97
CA ALA A 230 17.34 5.64 -7.37
C ALA A 230 18.72 5.88 -8.02
N LYS A 231 19.79 5.30 -7.45
CA LYS A 231 21.14 5.33 -8.05
C LYS A 231 21.22 4.60 -9.38
N ALA A 232 20.57 3.44 -9.49
CA ALA A 232 20.53 2.67 -10.74
C ALA A 232 19.80 3.42 -11.87
N ILE A 233 18.68 4.10 -11.55
CA ILE A 233 17.94 4.96 -12.48
C ILE A 233 18.79 6.15 -12.92
N ALA A 234 19.41 6.87 -11.98
CA ALA A 234 20.28 8.00 -12.30
C ALA A 234 21.40 7.58 -13.26
N THR A 235 22.02 6.42 -13.01
CA THR A 235 23.08 5.86 -13.86
C THR A 235 22.57 5.50 -15.26
N ARG A 236 21.40 4.86 -15.36
CA ARG A 236 20.78 4.48 -16.65
C ARG A 236 20.34 5.69 -17.46
N LEU A 237 19.75 6.70 -16.81
CA LEU A 237 19.38 7.96 -17.47
C LEU A 237 20.63 8.69 -17.97
N GLN A 238 21.69 8.76 -17.17
CA GLN A 238 22.94 9.38 -17.55
C GLN A 238 23.58 8.67 -18.76
N GLN A 239 23.55 7.34 -18.81
CA GLN A 239 23.98 6.56 -19.98
C GLN A 239 23.13 6.88 -21.22
N TRP A 240 21.80 6.95 -21.06
CA TRP A 240 20.91 7.25 -22.18
C TRP A 240 21.12 8.66 -22.74
N PHE A 241 21.33 9.65 -21.89
CA PHE A 241 21.67 11.02 -22.30
C PHE A 241 23.04 11.12 -22.99
N THR A 242 24.04 10.33 -22.57
CA THR A 242 25.33 10.28 -23.30
C THR A 242 25.20 9.70 -24.71
N VAL A 243 24.26 8.77 -24.92
CA VAL A 243 23.98 8.21 -26.25
C VAL A 243 23.24 9.22 -27.13
N LEU A 244 22.20 9.87 -26.61
CA LEU A 244 21.47 10.91 -27.36
C LEU A 244 22.31 12.15 -27.67
N GLY A 245 23.24 12.52 -26.78
CA GLY A 245 24.20 13.60 -27.03
C GLY A 245 25.24 13.23 -28.09
N ARG A 246 25.58 11.94 -28.23
CA ARG A 246 26.47 11.44 -29.28
C ARG A 246 25.76 11.43 -30.65
N ASP A 247 24.52 10.94 -30.72
CA ASP A 247 23.75 10.93 -31.97
C ASP A 247 23.51 12.34 -32.51
N ARG A 248 23.33 13.34 -31.63
CA ARG A 248 23.17 14.75 -32.03
C ARG A 248 24.46 15.35 -32.60
N ALA A 249 25.61 15.04 -31.99
CA ALA A 249 26.92 15.51 -32.48
C ALA A 249 27.27 14.88 -33.85
N GLU A 250 26.93 13.60 -34.05
CA GLU A 250 27.12 12.92 -35.34
C GLU A 250 26.23 13.49 -36.45
N THR A 251 25.00 13.95 -36.13
CA THR A 251 24.14 14.62 -37.11
C THR A 251 24.56 16.06 -37.44
N GLU A 252 25.19 16.78 -36.52
CA GLU A 252 25.74 18.13 -36.78
C GLU A 252 27.02 18.04 -37.62
N GLU A 253 27.94 17.11 -37.32
CA GLU A 253 29.13 16.89 -38.16
C GLU A 253 28.80 16.37 -39.57
N ALA A 254 27.74 15.57 -39.71
CA ALA A 254 27.27 15.12 -41.03
C ALA A 254 26.63 16.26 -41.85
N GLY A 255 25.97 17.23 -41.21
CA GLY A 255 25.40 18.41 -41.87
C GLY A 255 26.45 19.40 -42.35
N ASP A 256 27.57 19.55 -41.62
CA ASP A 256 28.67 20.44 -42.01
C ASP A 256 29.59 19.83 -43.08
N ALA A 257 29.60 18.50 -43.23
CA ALA A 257 30.38 17.80 -44.26
C ALA A 257 29.75 17.83 -45.67
N GLU A 258 28.43 18.09 -45.79
CA GLU A 258 27.74 18.21 -47.09
C GLU A 258 27.77 19.62 -47.71
N GLY A 259 28.38 20.61 -47.02
CA GLY A 259 28.35 22.02 -47.43
C GLY A 259 29.56 22.55 -48.22
N ILE A 260 30.59 21.73 -48.51
CA ILE A 260 31.81 22.21 -49.19
C ILE A 260 32.14 21.33 -50.40
N GLY A 261 31.43 21.58 -51.51
CA GLY A 261 31.67 20.90 -52.77
C GLY A 261 31.07 21.63 -53.95
N ASP A 262 31.92 22.43 -54.61
CA ASP A 262 31.86 22.75 -56.03
C ASP A 262 30.99 23.93 -56.51
N ALA A 263 31.66 25.05 -56.86
CA ALA A 263 31.19 26.00 -57.87
C ALA A 263 32.35 26.87 -58.38
N GLY A 264 33.19 26.28 -59.23
CA GLY A 264 34.06 27.04 -60.13
C GLY A 264 33.27 27.60 -61.32
N GLY A 265 33.15 28.93 -61.40
CA GLY A 265 33.31 29.65 -62.66
C GLY A 265 32.10 30.00 -63.53
N ILE A 266 32.15 31.27 -63.96
CA ILE A 266 31.70 31.86 -65.24
C ILE A 266 30.30 32.52 -65.27
N GLY A 267 30.31 33.87 -65.28
CA GLY A 267 29.62 34.63 -66.33
C GLY A 267 28.40 35.49 -65.97
N GLY A 268 28.58 36.82 -65.99
CA GLY A 268 27.67 37.71 -66.75
C GLY A 268 26.50 38.40 -66.03
N THR A 269 26.69 39.71 -65.81
CA THR A 269 25.74 40.82 -66.06
C THR A 269 24.37 40.87 -65.37
N GLY A 270 24.09 42.03 -64.75
CA GLY A 270 22.73 42.57 -64.64
C GLY A 270 22.42 43.10 -63.24
N GLY A 271 22.22 44.41 -63.12
CA GLY A 271 22.03 45.08 -61.84
C GLY A 271 20.58 45.14 -61.36
N ILE A 272 20.39 46.10 -60.44
CA ILE A 272 19.15 46.66 -59.91
C ILE A 272 18.65 45.98 -58.63
N GLY A 273 18.90 46.67 -57.51
CA GLY A 273 18.20 46.40 -56.26
C GLY A 273 16.75 46.89 -56.27
N LYS A 274 15.97 46.45 -55.29
CA LYS A 274 14.94 47.24 -54.62
C LYS A 274 14.41 46.52 -53.37
N SER A 275 14.43 47.28 -52.29
CA SER A 275 13.60 47.18 -51.09
C SER A 275 12.11 46.96 -51.38
N ASN A 276 11.38 46.37 -50.43
CA ASN A 276 10.01 46.73 -50.02
C ASN A 276 9.78 46.09 -48.63
N VAL A 277 9.70 46.84 -47.53
CA VAL A 277 8.64 47.75 -47.08
C VAL A 277 7.30 47.03 -46.93
N LEU A 278 6.89 46.91 -45.66
CA LEU A 278 5.61 46.46 -45.15
C LEU A 278 4.44 47.28 -45.73
N SER A 279 3.36 46.60 -46.10
CA SER A 279 2.05 47.20 -46.35
C SER A 279 1.02 46.48 -45.49
N SER A 280 0.23 47.27 -44.76
CA SER A 280 -0.96 46.82 -44.04
C SER A 280 -2.18 46.95 -44.94
N ASP A 281 -2.88 45.85 -45.22
CA ASP A 281 -4.30 45.89 -45.51
C ASP A 281 -5.05 44.83 -44.68
N GLY A 282 -6.27 45.19 -44.31
CA GLY A 282 -7.14 44.38 -43.48
C GLY A 282 -7.79 43.26 -44.28
N SER A 283 -8.27 42.27 -43.52
CA SER A 283 -9.09 41.12 -43.90
C SER A 283 -8.35 39.86 -44.36
N GLY A 284 -8.35 38.87 -43.46
CA GLY A 284 -8.40 37.45 -43.84
C GLY A 284 -7.09 36.80 -44.28
N LEU A 285 -6.11 36.69 -43.38
CA LEU A 285 -4.98 35.77 -43.58
C LEU A 285 -5.29 34.39 -42.98
N ARG A 286 -5.72 33.49 -43.87
CA ARG A 286 -5.55 32.04 -43.70
C ARG A 286 -4.05 31.78 -43.50
N VAL A 287 -3.67 31.30 -42.32
CA VAL A 287 -2.36 30.66 -42.11
C VAL A 287 -2.39 29.34 -42.89
N LYS A 288 -1.71 29.31 -44.04
CA LYS A 288 -1.26 28.05 -44.65
C LYS A 288 -0.28 27.42 -43.66
N GLY A 289 -0.64 26.26 -43.13
CA GLY A 289 0.20 25.49 -42.24
C GLY A 289 1.56 25.22 -42.88
N THR A 290 2.60 25.74 -42.26
CA THR A 290 3.93 25.16 -42.31
C THR A 290 4.10 24.42 -40.99
N ALA A 291 4.35 23.12 -41.08
CA ALA A 291 4.66 22.26 -39.95
C ALA A 291 5.75 22.93 -39.10
N VAL A 292 5.42 23.24 -37.84
CA VAL A 292 6.41 23.56 -36.82
C VAL A 292 6.81 22.21 -36.24
N ASP A 293 8.07 21.84 -36.47
CA ASP A 293 8.66 20.55 -36.12
C ASP A 293 8.49 20.20 -34.63
N GLY A 294 8.02 18.98 -34.38
CA GLY A 294 7.89 18.37 -33.05
C GLY A 294 9.20 18.25 -32.25
N ALA A 295 10.34 18.58 -32.86
CA ALA A 295 11.64 18.63 -32.20
C ALA A 295 11.77 19.74 -31.14
N THR A 296 10.91 20.77 -31.17
CA THR A 296 10.98 21.91 -30.23
C THR A 296 10.17 21.67 -28.94
N GLU A 297 9.07 20.92 -28.99
CA GLU A 297 8.30 20.52 -27.80
C GLU A 297 9.05 19.49 -26.95
N ASP A 298 9.68 18.51 -27.60
CA ASP A 298 10.50 17.51 -26.93
C ASP A 298 11.76 18.14 -26.30
N ALA A 299 12.39 19.11 -26.98
CA ALA A 299 13.54 19.83 -26.43
C ALA A 299 13.16 20.70 -25.20
N MET A 300 11.97 21.31 -25.19
CA MET A 300 11.46 22.05 -24.03
C MET A 300 11.07 21.11 -22.88
N ALA A 301 10.47 19.96 -23.16
CA ALA A 301 10.15 18.95 -22.15
C ALA A 301 11.41 18.35 -21.51
N ILE A 302 12.45 18.12 -22.32
CA ILE A 302 13.76 17.64 -21.87
C ILE A 302 14.48 18.73 -21.06
N ALA A 303 14.46 20.00 -21.49
CA ALA A 303 15.04 21.10 -20.73
C ALA A 303 14.33 21.33 -19.38
N ALA A 304 13.01 21.15 -19.32
CA ALA A 304 12.24 21.20 -18.09
C ALA A 304 12.58 20.02 -17.15
N ALA A 305 12.74 18.80 -17.70
CA ALA A 305 13.18 17.64 -16.94
C ALA A 305 14.62 17.79 -16.41
N MET A 306 15.51 18.41 -17.20
CA MET A 306 16.89 18.73 -16.80
C MET A 306 16.93 19.77 -15.67
N ALA A 307 16.13 20.83 -15.74
CA ALA A 307 16.06 21.85 -14.69
C ALA A 307 15.60 21.26 -13.35
N VAL A 308 14.62 20.35 -13.38
CA VAL A 308 14.12 19.64 -12.18
C VAL A 308 15.17 18.67 -11.62
N ALA A 309 15.88 17.93 -12.48
CA ALA A 309 16.91 16.98 -12.03
C ALA A 309 18.15 17.68 -11.44
N THR A 310 18.57 18.83 -12.00
CA THR A 310 19.69 19.60 -11.47
C THR A 310 19.36 20.27 -10.13
N GLN A 311 18.14 20.79 -9.95
CA GLN A 311 17.68 21.36 -8.68
C GLN A 311 17.57 20.31 -7.56
N PHE A 312 17.19 19.07 -7.91
CA PHE A 312 17.08 17.97 -6.94
C PHE A 312 18.47 17.46 -6.49
N THR A 313 19.44 17.43 -7.41
CA THR A 313 20.81 17.00 -7.10
C THR A 313 21.55 18.00 -6.20
N SER A 314 21.26 19.31 -6.34
CA SER A 314 21.79 20.33 -5.42
C SER A 314 21.13 20.28 -4.03
N MET A 315 19.86 19.89 -3.92
CA MET A 315 19.16 19.77 -2.63
C MET A 315 19.64 18.56 -1.80
N VAL A 316 19.98 17.44 -2.46
CA VAL A 316 20.45 16.22 -1.76
C VAL A 316 21.87 16.39 -1.18
N HIS A 317 22.65 17.36 -1.67
CA HIS A 317 23.98 17.63 -1.14
C HIS A 317 24.00 18.60 0.05
N GLU A 318 22.87 19.23 0.40
CA GLU A 318 22.81 20.33 1.39
C GLU A 318 21.92 20.06 2.62
N THR A 319 21.58 18.80 2.91
CA THR A 319 20.86 18.45 4.16
C THR A 319 21.67 17.52 5.05
N ASP A 320 22.80 18.05 5.54
CA ASP A 320 23.12 17.92 6.96
C ASP A 320 22.42 19.06 7.71
N ILE A 321 22.13 18.85 8.99
CA ILE A 321 21.74 19.84 10.03
C ILE A 321 20.27 19.77 10.53
N VAL A 322 20.11 18.99 11.60
CA VAL A 322 19.56 19.37 12.92
C VAL A 322 18.96 20.79 13.05
N SER A 323 17.77 20.84 13.66
CA SER A 323 17.11 22.02 14.25
C SER A 323 16.57 23.05 13.25
N TRP A 324 15.26 23.20 13.18
CA TRP A 324 14.56 24.50 13.13
C TRP A 324 13.10 24.26 13.53
N GLY A 325 12.89 24.14 14.85
CA GLY A 325 11.63 24.49 15.46
C GLY A 325 11.55 26.00 15.63
N SER A 326 10.33 26.53 15.51
CA SER A 326 9.93 27.92 15.78
C SER A 326 10.39 28.99 14.78
N GLN A 327 9.44 29.43 13.91
CA GLN A 327 9.07 30.85 13.66
C GLN A 327 8.03 30.97 12.50
N MET A 328 6.73 31.00 12.88
CA MET A 328 5.58 31.81 12.40
C MET A 328 5.31 32.09 10.88
N PRO A 329 4.14 32.64 10.47
CA PRO A 329 2.77 32.62 11.03
C PRO A 329 1.67 32.24 10.00
N TYR A 330 0.46 31.96 10.50
CA TYR A 330 -0.78 31.95 9.72
C TYR A 330 -1.08 33.36 9.15
N SER A 331 -1.26 33.47 7.83
CA SER A 331 -1.96 34.61 7.21
C SER A 331 -2.86 34.12 6.08
N THR A 332 -4.15 34.42 6.21
CA THR A 332 -5.20 34.22 5.21
C THR A 332 -5.03 35.22 4.07
N ALA A 333 -4.78 34.74 2.85
CA ALA A 333 -4.89 35.54 1.63
C ALA A 333 -5.85 34.86 0.64
N ARG A 334 -7.02 35.50 0.49
CA ARG A 334 -8.00 35.28 -0.56
C ARG A 334 -7.38 35.74 -1.89
N LEU A 335 -7.36 34.89 -2.92
CA LEU A 335 -6.90 35.27 -4.26
C LEU A 335 -7.90 34.82 -5.34
N GLU A 336 -8.17 35.76 -6.23
CA GLU A 336 -9.13 35.74 -7.33
C GLU A 336 -8.72 34.84 -8.50
N PRO A 337 -9.67 34.43 -9.37
CA PRO A 337 -9.40 33.54 -10.48
C PRO A 337 -8.93 34.35 -11.68
N ASN A 338 -7.62 34.33 -11.96
CA ASN A 338 -7.00 34.41 -13.28
C ASN A 338 -5.49 34.66 -13.14
N HIS A 339 -4.71 33.63 -12.83
CA HIS A 339 -3.28 33.63 -13.15
C HIS A 339 -2.83 32.19 -13.43
N LEU A 340 -2.30 32.01 -14.63
CA LEU A 340 -1.78 30.76 -15.19
C LEU A 340 -0.59 30.23 -14.37
N TRP A 341 -0.63 28.92 -14.13
CA TRP A 341 0.51 28.00 -13.93
C TRP A 341 1.73 28.56 -13.18
N ARG A 342 1.68 28.42 -11.86
CA ARG A 342 2.88 28.42 -11.01
C ARG A 342 2.96 27.06 -10.31
N SER A 343 4.02 26.34 -10.65
CA SER A 343 4.36 24.99 -10.19
C SER A 343 4.78 25.02 -8.71
N ASP A 344 3.93 24.51 -7.84
CA ASP A 344 4.30 24.04 -6.50
C ASP A 344 3.79 22.60 -6.33
N GLY A 345 4.71 21.65 -6.10
CA GLY A 345 4.40 20.27 -5.75
C GLY A 345 4.65 19.24 -6.85
N GLY A 346 5.93 18.95 -7.16
CA GLY A 346 6.32 17.86 -8.06
C GLY A 346 7.41 16.99 -7.43
N ASP A 347 7.03 15.91 -6.73
CA ASP A 347 8.00 14.93 -6.19
C ASP A 347 7.48 13.47 -6.18
N SER A 348 6.17 13.23 -6.37
CA SER A 348 5.58 11.86 -6.30
C SER A 348 5.44 11.17 -7.65
N ARG A 349 5.23 11.94 -8.73
CA ARG A 349 4.76 11.42 -10.03
C ARG A 349 5.82 10.66 -10.83
N ALA A 350 7.08 11.11 -10.77
CA ALA A 350 8.18 10.45 -11.49
C ALA A 350 8.55 9.09 -10.89
N ARG A 351 8.37 8.92 -9.57
CA ARG A 351 8.65 7.66 -8.86
C ARG A 351 7.65 6.56 -9.23
N GLY A 352 6.37 6.91 -9.39
CA GLY A 352 5.31 5.96 -9.75
C GLY A 352 5.44 5.41 -11.18
N LEU A 353 5.86 6.24 -12.14
CA LEU A 353 5.99 5.85 -13.55
C LEU A 353 7.06 4.77 -13.78
N TYR A 354 8.18 4.81 -13.06
CA TYR A 354 9.27 3.86 -13.26
C TYR A 354 9.06 2.52 -12.52
N ILE A 355 8.55 2.56 -11.29
CA ILE A 355 8.17 1.34 -10.54
C ILE A 355 7.09 0.57 -11.31
N ALA A 356 6.14 1.27 -11.93
CA ALA A 356 5.15 0.64 -12.79
C ALA A 356 5.77 0.01 -14.04
N TRP A 357 6.78 0.63 -14.65
CA TRP A 357 7.43 0.09 -15.85
C TRP A 357 8.32 -1.13 -15.58
N THR A 358 9.11 -1.14 -14.50
CA THR A 358 10.02 -2.26 -14.15
C THR A 358 9.31 -3.48 -13.57
N LEU A 359 8.12 -3.32 -13.00
CA LEU A 359 7.31 -4.45 -12.53
C LEU A 359 6.47 -5.07 -13.66
N ILE A 360 6.29 -4.37 -14.78
CA ILE A 360 5.49 -4.82 -15.92
C ILE A 360 6.32 -5.52 -17.00
N ASN A 361 7.60 -5.17 -17.16
CA ASN A 361 8.51 -5.71 -18.18
C ASN A 361 9.67 -6.49 -17.56
#